data_AF-A0A4Y3TTY8-F1
#
_entry.id   AF-A0A4Y3TTY8-F1
#
_cell.length_a   1.000
_cell.length_b   1.000
_cell.length_c   1.000
_cell.angle_alpha   90.00
_cell.angle_beta   90.00
_cell.angle_gamma   90.00
#
_symmetry.space_group_name_H-M   'P 1'
#
loop_
_entity.id
_entity.type
_entity.pdbx_description
1 polymer ?
#
loop_
_entity_poly.entity_id
_entity_poly.type
_entity_poly.pdbx_seq_one_letter_code
_entity_poly.pdbx_strand_id
1 'polypeptide(L)' 'MAHNADVVAFVQKHAKLSDQFEAHFEDPDVWSSFERIETALTAEETFNIQFSPEELTALTTPKSFVEMIESKLQ' A
#
# COMPACT_ATOMS: atom_id res chain seq x y z
N MET A 1 15.12 -1.99 7.89
CA MET A 1 14.09 -1.27 8.67
C MET A 1 12.98 -2.27 8.89
N ALA A 2 12.47 -2.43 10.11
CA ALA A 2 11.34 -3.33 10.34
C ALA A 2 10.07 -2.58 9.99
N HIS A 3 9.32 -3.08 9.00
CA HIS A 3 8.03 -2.52 8.64
C HIS A 3 7.00 -2.75 9.75
N ASN A 4 6.04 -1.83 9.89
CA ASN A 4 4.92 -1.97 10.79
C ASN A 4 4.03 -3.13 10.31
N ALA A 5 3.89 -4.14 11.16
CA ALA A 5 3.14 -5.35 10.84
C ALA A 5 1.68 -5.07 10.44
N ASP A 6 1.06 -4.03 11.01
CA ASP A 6 -0.34 -3.66 10.68
C ASP A 6 -0.46 -3.09 9.27
N VAL A 7 0.53 -2.31 8.83
CA VAL A 7 0.57 -1.72 7.48
C VAL A 7 0.82 -2.80 6.44
N VAL A 8 1.78 -3.70 6.70
CA VAL A 8 2.08 -4.82 5.80
C VAL A 8 0.86 -5.76 5.68
N ALA A 9 0.21 -6.09 6.81
CA ALA A 9 -0.98 -6.93 6.80
C ALA A 9 -2.15 -6.27 6.04
N PHE A 10 -2.33 -4.95 6.18
CA PHE A 10 -3.31 -4.20 5.41
C PHE A 10 -3.03 -4.31 3.90
N VAL A 11 -1.80 -4.04 3.48
CA VAL A 11 -1.41 -4.04 2.07
C VAL A 11 -1.53 -5.46 1.50
N GLN A 12 -1.07 -6.47 2.22
CA GLN A 12 -1.17 -7.88 1.82
C GLN A 12 -2.62 -8.32 1.62
N LYS A 13 -3.52 -7.92 2.53
CA LYS A 13 -4.96 -8.24 2.42
C LYS A 13 -5.58 -7.65 1.15
N HIS A 14 -5.23 -6.42 0.80
CA HIS A 14 -5.78 -5.73 -0.37
C HIS A 14 -5.09 -6.14 -1.69
N ALA A 15 -3.85 -6.63 -1.62
CA ALA A 15 -3.16 -7.23 -2.75
C ALA A 15 -3.75 -8.59 -3.16
N LYS A 16 -4.48 -9.28 -2.28
CA LYS A 16 -5.07 -10.62 -2.52
C LYS A 16 -4.04 -11.70 -2.91
N LEU A 17 -2.76 -11.46 -2.65
CA LEU A 17 -1.65 -12.34 -3.05
C LEU A 17 -1.35 -13.46 -2.04
N SER A 18 -1.98 -13.44 -0.85
CA SER A 18 -1.78 -14.44 0.21
C SER A 18 -0.29 -14.75 0.44
N ASP A 19 0.14 -15.99 0.22
CA ASP A 19 1.51 -16.48 0.44
C ASP A 19 2.53 -15.97 -0.62
N GLN A 20 2.05 -15.41 -1.74
CA GLN A 20 2.90 -14.87 -2.81
C GLN A 20 3.22 -13.39 -2.61
N PHE A 21 2.72 -12.78 -1.54
CA PHE A 21 2.88 -11.34 -1.32
C PHE A 21 4.34 -10.88 -1.33
N GLU A 22 5.23 -11.62 -0.68
CA GLU A 22 6.66 -11.27 -0.66
C GLU A 22 7.30 -11.32 -2.06
N ALA A 23 6.89 -12.26 -2.91
CA ALA A 23 7.42 -12.41 -4.26
C ALA A 23 7.00 -11.26 -5.19
N HIS A 24 5.87 -10.61 -4.89
CA HIS A 24 5.28 -9.51 -5.67
C HIS A 24 5.32 -8.18 -4.91
N PHE A 25 6.08 -8.09 -3.82
CA PHE A 25 6.09 -6.89 -2.97
C PHE A 25 6.56 -5.63 -3.73
N GLU A 26 7.43 -5.81 -4.72
CA GLU A 26 7.92 -4.74 -5.60
C GLU A 26 7.26 -4.75 -6.98
N ASP A 27 6.26 -5.60 -7.20
CA ASP A 27 5.61 -5.76 -8.50
C ASP A 27 4.56 -4.66 -8.73
N PRO A 28 4.67 -3.83 -9.79
CA PRO A 28 3.70 -2.79 -10.09
C PRO A 28 2.39 -3.32 -10.69
N ASP A 29 2.37 -4.57 -11.16
CA ASP A 29 1.21 -5.17 -11.84
C ASP A 29 0.27 -5.89 -10.85
N VAL A 30 0.52 -5.77 -9.54
CA VAL A 30 -0.31 -6.36 -8.48
C VAL A 30 -1.74 -5.81 -8.48
N TRP A 31 -1.90 -4.53 -8.80
CA TRP A 31 -3.20 -3.88 -8.83
C TRP A 31 -3.47 -3.22 -10.17
N SER A 32 -4.71 -3.33 -10.61
CA SER A 32 -5.23 -2.41 -11.62
C SER A 32 -5.23 -0.98 -11.08
N SER A 33 -5.25 0.02 -11.98
CA SER A 33 -5.31 1.44 -11.59
C SER A 33 -6.48 1.76 -10.66
N PHE A 34 -7.61 1.05 -10.78
CA PHE A 34 -8.77 1.25 -9.92
C PHE A 34 -8.58 0.66 -8.53
N GLU A 35 -8.13 -0.60 -8.43
CA GLU A 35 -7.86 -1.27 -7.14
C GLU A 35 -6.78 -0.53 -6.34
N ARG A 36 -5.82 0.06 -7.03
CA ARG A 36 -4.77 0.88 -6.42
C ARG A 36 -5.34 2.12 -5.74
N ILE A 37 -6.24 2.84 -6.41
CA ILE A 37 -6.89 4.02 -5.84
C ILE A 37 -7.83 3.62 -4.70
N GLU A 38 -8.63 2.56 -4.84
CA GLU A 38 -9.45 2.04 -3.74
C GLU A 38 -8.60 1.68 -2.52
N THR A 39 -7.47 1.01 -2.72
CA THR A 39 -6.55 0.65 -1.64
C THR A 39 -5.98 1.89 -0.95
N ALA A 40 -5.64 2.93 -1.72
CA ALA A 40 -5.13 4.18 -1.17
C ALA A 40 -6.19 4.90 -0.33
N LEU A 41 -7.41 5.05 -0.85
CA LEU A 41 -8.51 5.67 -0.11
C LEU A 41 -8.86 4.88 1.17
N THR A 42 -8.84 3.54 1.09
CA THR A 42 -9.06 2.69 2.27
C THR A 42 -7.94 2.87 3.30
N ALA A 43 -6.70 3.08 2.86
CA ALA A 43 -5.58 3.34 3.76
C ALA A 43 -5.72 4.72 4.45
N GLU A 44 -6.21 5.74 3.75
CA GLU A 44 -6.51 7.05 4.34
C GLU A 44 -7.50 6.92 5.50
N GLU A 45 -8.61 6.20 5.27
CA GLU A 45 -9.63 5.96 6.31
C GLU A 45 -9.10 5.09 7.46
N THR A 46 -8.33 4.04 7.14
CA THR A 46 -7.86 3.05 8.14
C THR A 46 -6.78 3.62 9.05
N PHE A 47 -5.83 4.37 8.49
CA PHE A 47 -4.67 4.89 9.21
C PHE A 47 -4.82 6.36 9.59
N ASN A 48 -5.96 6.99 9.25
CA ASN A 48 -6.23 8.41 9.45
C ASN A 48 -5.11 9.30 8.87
N ILE A 49 -4.74 8.99 7.63
CA ILE A 49 -3.73 9.71 6.84
C ILE A 49 -4.38 10.33 5.60
N GLN A 50 -3.64 11.16 4.88
CA GLN A 50 -4.08 11.71 3.61
C GLN A 50 -2.94 11.73 2.59
N PHE A 51 -3.22 11.22 1.40
CA PHE A 51 -2.31 11.26 0.26
C PHE A 51 -2.57 12.51 -0.58
N SER A 52 -1.50 13.13 -1.05
CA SER A 52 -1.57 14.15 -2.09
C SER A 52 -1.81 13.49 -3.46
N PRO A 53 -2.29 14.24 -4.46
CA PRO A 53 -2.40 13.74 -5.83
C PRO A 53 -1.09 13.17 -6.38
N GLU A 54 0.05 13.80 -6.05
CA GLU A 54 1.38 13.34 -6.46
C GLU A 54 1.75 12.02 -5.78
N GLU A 55 1.46 11.88 -4.48
CA GLU A 55 1.69 10.65 -3.73
C GLU A 55 0.84 9.50 -4.31
N LEU A 56 -0.44 9.74 -4.61
CA LEU A 56 -1.30 8.75 -5.27
C LEU A 56 -0.74 8.26 -6.61
N THR A 57 -0.02 9.11 -7.35
CA THR A 57 0.65 8.68 -8.60
C THR A 57 1.94 7.89 -8.36
N ALA A 58 2.61 8.11 -7.22
CA ALA A 58 3.83 7.40 -6.83
C ALA A 58 3.55 6.03 -6.18
N LEU A 59 2.32 5.83 -5.69
CA LEU A 59 1.84 4.57 -5.14
C LEU A 59 1.62 3.53 -6.25
N THR A 60 2.70 2.97 -6.80
CA THR A 60 2.67 2.01 -7.90
C THR A 60 2.86 0.54 -7.50
N THR A 61 3.49 0.24 -6.36
CA THR A 61 3.80 -1.13 -5.92
C THR A 61 3.36 -1.35 -4.46
N PRO A 62 3.13 -2.60 -4.01
CA PRO A 62 2.83 -2.86 -2.59
C PRO A 62 3.85 -2.27 -1.63
N LYS A 63 5.13 -2.31 -1.99
CA LYS A 63 6.21 -1.68 -1.24
C LYS A 63 6.03 -0.18 -1.10
N SER A 64 5.74 0.54 -2.17
CA SER A 64 5.56 2.00 -2.09
C SER A 64 4.33 2.38 -1.25
N PHE A 65 3.30 1.54 -1.21
CA PHE A 65 2.19 1.69 -0.26
C PHE A 65 2.65 1.56 1.18
N VAL A 66 3.37 0.48 1.53
CA VAL A 66 3.85 0.27 2.90
C VAL A 66 4.75 1.43 3.32
N GLU A 67 5.73 1.79 2.52
CA GLU A 67 6.69 2.86 2.84
C GLU A 67 6.02 4.23 2.97
N MET A 68 5.05 4.56 2.11
CA MET A 68 4.35 5.84 2.17
C MET A 68 3.43 5.93 3.39
N ILE A 69 2.65 4.88 3.67
CA ILE A 69 1.78 4.82 4.85
C ILE A 69 2.63 4.95 6.13
N GLU A 70 3.74 4.22 6.21
CA GLU A 70 4.67 4.31 7.34
C GLU A 70 5.27 5.71 7.49
N SER A 71 5.65 6.36 6.39
CA SER A 71 6.17 7.73 6.42
C SER A 71 5.15 8.75 6.92
N LYS A 72 3.85 8.50 6.76
CA LYS A 72 2.77 9.39 7.24
C LYS A 72 2.40 9.15 8.71
N LEU A 73 2.74 7.97 9.24
CA LEU A 73 2.48 7.59 10.63
C LEU A 73 3.58 8.02 11.60
N GLN A 74 4.71 8.55 11.10
CA GLN A 74 5.79 9.15 11.87
C GLN A 74 5.55 10.64 12.14
#